data_AF-A0A924IJ33-F1
#
_entry.id   AF-A0A924IJ33-F1
#
_cell.length_a   1.000
_cell.length_b   1.000
_cell.length_c   1.000
_cell.angle_alpha   90.00
_cell.angle_beta   90.00
_cell.angle_gamma   90.00
#
_symmetry.space_group_name_H-M   'P 1'
#
loop_
_entity.id
_entity.type
_entity.pdbx_description
1 polymer ?
#
loop_
_entity_poly.entity_id
_entity_poly.type
_entity_poly.pdbx_seq_one_letter_code
_entity_poly.pdbx_strand_id
1 'polypeptide(L)'
;MKNGILISALTMTMSLSSVFACDIHGKSGFMPENNLRISKYDKDTNGMTQEKFEAIIKRVSDAYAPIVATKGATLEMVNNWDDETVNAYANRNGNVWQVNMFGGLARHPLTTDDGFLLVVCHETGHHLGGAPKYGGGTDWAANEGQADYFGSLKCMKRILEKDDNVSIVAKMTVDAAATKACQLVYKNEGEVALCQRIAMAGKSLGQLLGSLGGDKAVNFSTPDKKIVKSTNDAHPAAQCRLDTYFSGSLCDKAFSEDVSETSPIPGVCIKRDGYKVGPRPLCWYKPGAGE
;
A
#
# COMPACT_ATOMS: atom_id res chain seq x y z
N MET A 1 6.19 64.53 -27.52
CA MET A 1 6.73 63.67 -26.46
C MET A 1 6.15 62.27 -26.67
N LYS A 2 6.99 61.29 -27.01
CA LYS A 2 6.57 59.91 -27.33
C LYS A 2 6.42 59.14 -26.02
N ASN A 3 5.19 58.80 -25.64
CA ASN A 3 4.94 57.92 -24.49
C ASN A 3 5.03 56.47 -24.96
N GLY A 4 6.15 55.81 -24.63
CA GLY A 4 6.35 54.38 -24.82
C GLY A 4 5.52 53.59 -23.82
N ILE A 5 4.72 52.65 -24.31
CA ILE A 5 3.97 51.70 -23.49
C ILE A 5 4.95 50.57 -23.13
N LEU A 6 5.36 50.53 -21.87
CA LEU A 6 6.09 49.40 -21.28
C LEU A 6 5.10 48.25 -21.06
N ILE A 7 5.17 47.23 -21.91
CA ILE A 7 4.46 45.96 -21.71
C ILE A 7 5.26 45.18 -20.64
N SER A 8 4.78 45.19 -19.40
CA SER A 8 5.28 44.28 -18.36
C SER A 8 4.85 42.86 -18.71
N ALA A 9 5.79 42.01 -19.09
CA ALA A 9 5.58 40.59 -19.23
C ALA A 9 5.37 39.99 -17.84
N LEU A 10 4.11 39.72 -17.49
CA LEU A 10 3.74 38.98 -16.28
C LEU A 10 4.21 37.52 -16.46
N THR A 11 5.37 37.20 -15.91
CA THR A 11 5.88 35.83 -15.83
C THR A 11 5.02 35.09 -14.81
N MET A 12 4.00 34.39 -15.30
CA MET A 12 3.18 33.49 -14.49
C MET A 12 4.05 32.28 -14.14
N THR A 13 4.71 32.33 -12.98
CA THR A 13 5.40 31.19 -12.39
C THR A 13 4.34 30.14 -12.04
N MET A 14 4.12 29.18 -12.94
CA MET A 14 3.37 27.97 -12.62
C MET A 14 4.16 27.23 -11.55
N SER A 15 3.77 27.44 -10.29
CA SER A 15 4.20 26.60 -9.19
C SER A 15 3.62 25.21 -9.42
N LEU A 16 4.48 24.27 -9.80
CA LEU A 16 4.14 22.85 -9.83
C LEU A 16 3.79 22.44 -8.40
N SER A 17 2.49 22.43 -8.09
CA SER A 17 1.98 22.04 -6.80
C SER A 17 2.09 20.52 -6.70
N SER A 18 2.81 20.02 -5.70
CA SER A 18 2.87 18.58 -5.42
C SER A 18 1.51 18.12 -4.89
N VAL A 19 0.96 17.06 -5.47
CA VAL A 19 -0.31 16.46 -5.06
C VAL A 19 -0.04 15.08 -4.48
N PHE A 20 -0.40 14.86 -3.21
CA PHE A 20 -0.24 13.56 -2.55
C PHE A 20 -1.37 12.59 -2.94
N ALA A 21 -1.15 11.29 -2.73
CA ALA A 21 -2.11 10.27 -3.11
C ALA A 21 -3.17 9.99 -2.03
N CYS A 22 -2.81 10.03 -0.74
CA CYS A 22 -3.53 9.28 0.30
C CYS A 22 -4.94 9.81 0.65
N ASP A 23 -5.34 10.97 0.11
CA ASP A 23 -6.72 11.43 0.15
C ASP A 23 -7.14 12.17 -1.14
N ILE A 24 -8.46 12.38 -1.26
CA ILE A 24 -9.09 13.10 -2.39
C ILE A 24 -8.64 14.57 -2.53
N HIS A 25 -8.03 15.15 -1.50
CA HIS A 25 -7.50 16.51 -1.48
C HIS A 25 -5.98 16.56 -1.74
N GLY A 26 -5.34 15.40 -1.80
CA GLY A 26 -3.90 15.21 -1.91
C GLY A 26 -3.10 15.81 -0.76
N LYS A 27 -3.53 15.64 0.49
CA LYS A 27 -2.90 16.28 1.67
C LYS A 27 -2.35 15.34 2.74
N SER A 28 -2.87 14.13 2.87
CA SER A 28 -2.49 13.18 3.91
C SER A 28 -1.52 12.09 3.43
N GLY A 29 -1.05 11.29 4.40
CA GLY A 29 -0.17 10.16 4.21
C GLY A 29 -0.87 8.82 4.51
N PHE A 30 -0.14 7.71 4.39
CA PHE A 30 -0.52 6.35 4.72
C PHE A 30 -1.28 6.19 6.04
N MET A 31 -0.78 6.86 7.08
CA MET A 31 -1.36 6.91 8.41
C MET A 31 -2.31 8.11 8.49
N PRO A 32 -3.46 7.97 9.19
CA PRO A 32 -4.25 9.11 9.60
C PRO A 32 -3.39 10.17 10.28
N GLU A 33 -3.80 11.44 10.18
CA GLU A 33 -3.10 12.55 10.84
C GLU A 33 -2.80 12.20 12.30
N ASN A 34 -1.52 12.26 12.66
CA ASN A 34 -1.04 11.91 13.98
C ASN A 34 0.23 12.68 14.31
N ASN A 35 0.50 12.82 15.60
CA ASN A 35 1.68 13.53 16.12
C ASN A 35 2.73 12.57 16.69
N LEU A 36 2.67 11.28 16.35
CA LEU A 36 3.64 10.32 16.85
C LEU A 36 5.01 10.58 16.20
N ARG A 37 6.03 10.49 17.04
CA ARG A 37 7.43 10.62 16.65
C ARG A 37 8.22 9.46 17.25
N ILE A 38 8.98 8.76 16.41
CA ILE A 38 9.83 7.65 16.83
C ILE A 38 11.25 7.91 16.37
N SER A 39 12.10 8.27 17.32
CA SER A 39 13.49 8.59 17.09
C SER A 39 14.33 7.34 16.84
N LYS A 40 15.45 7.49 16.14
CA LYS A 40 16.46 6.42 16.03
C LYS A 40 17.17 6.13 17.35
N TYR A 41 17.00 7.00 18.35
CA TYR A 41 17.57 6.85 19.69
C TYR A 41 16.57 6.27 20.70
N ASP A 42 15.33 5.99 20.29
CA ASP A 42 14.33 5.40 21.17
C ASP A 42 14.70 3.96 21.55
N LYS A 43 14.48 3.62 22.82
CA LYS A 43 14.85 2.30 23.37
C LYS A 43 13.83 1.22 23.03
N ASP A 44 12.57 1.60 22.85
CA ASP A 44 11.47 0.70 22.48
C ASP A 44 11.22 0.78 20.97
N THR A 45 12.15 0.24 20.18
CA THR A 45 11.98 0.07 18.72
C THR A 45 11.91 -1.41 18.35
N ASN A 46 11.37 -1.69 17.17
CA ASN A 46 11.23 -3.03 16.61
C ASN A 46 12.54 -3.68 16.09
N GLY A 47 13.71 -3.07 16.32
CA GLY A 47 14.99 -3.54 15.78
C GLY A 47 15.23 -3.20 14.30
N MET A 48 14.43 -2.30 13.71
CA MET A 48 14.69 -1.73 12.39
C MET A 48 15.99 -0.92 12.42
N THR A 49 16.87 -1.18 11.45
CA THR A 49 18.11 -0.45 11.22
C THR A 49 18.04 0.32 9.90
N GLN A 50 18.88 1.34 9.70
CA GLN A 50 18.97 2.04 8.42
C GLN A 50 19.24 1.09 7.24
N GLU A 51 20.15 0.13 7.41
CA GLU A 51 20.49 -0.86 6.38
C GLU A 51 19.25 -1.67 5.96
N LYS A 52 18.52 -2.23 6.93
CA LYS A 52 17.23 -2.91 6.66
C LYS A 52 16.21 -2.01 5.97
N PHE A 53 16.04 -0.78 6.47
CA PHE A 53 15.09 0.20 5.92
C PHE A 53 15.38 0.45 4.43
N GLU A 54 16.64 0.77 4.10
CA GLU A 54 17.06 1.03 2.73
C GLU A 54 16.99 -0.22 1.86
N ALA A 55 17.39 -1.39 2.39
CA ALA A 55 17.33 -2.66 1.67
C ALA A 55 15.90 -3.05 1.30
N ILE A 56 14.94 -2.89 2.21
CA ILE A 56 13.52 -3.18 1.95
C ILE A 56 12.98 -2.27 0.84
N ILE A 57 13.23 -0.96 0.92
CA ILE A 57 12.78 0.00 -0.11
C ILE A 57 13.44 -0.31 -1.47
N LYS A 58 14.74 -0.62 -1.45
CA LYS A 58 15.49 -0.95 -2.67
C LYS A 58 14.89 -2.14 -3.40
N ARG A 59 14.44 -3.19 -2.69
CA ARG A 59 13.78 -4.34 -3.32
C ARG A 59 12.56 -3.93 -4.14
N VAL A 60 11.74 -3.01 -3.62
CA VAL A 60 10.58 -2.48 -4.35
C VAL A 60 11.03 -1.62 -5.54
N SER A 61 12.00 -0.73 -5.32
CA SER A 61 12.58 0.12 -6.37
C SER A 61 13.09 -0.71 -7.55
N ASP A 62 13.92 -1.72 -7.27
CA ASP A 62 14.52 -2.58 -8.30
C ASP A 62 13.46 -3.31 -9.13
N ALA A 63 12.36 -3.74 -8.49
CA ALA A 63 11.29 -4.46 -9.16
C ALA A 63 10.36 -3.54 -9.98
N TYR A 64 10.14 -2.31 -9.53
CA TYR A 64 9.10 -1.43 -10.10
C TYR A 64 9.63 -0.25 -10.90
N ALA A 65 10.86 0.20 -10.69
CA ALA A 65 11.44 1.30 -11.47
C ALA A 65 11.45 0.99 -12.99
N PRO A 66 11.80 -0.23 -13.46
CA PRO A 66 11.70 -0.56 -14.88
C PRO A 66 10.26 -0.46 -15.43
N ILE A 67 9.27 -0.85 -14.62
CA ILE A 67 7.85 -0.81 -15.01
C ILE A 67 7.38 0.63 -15.13
N VAL A 68 7.73 1.48 -14.16
CA VAL A 68 7.43 2.92 -14.20
C VAL A 68 8.10 3.59 -15.40
N ALA A 69 9.32 3.19 -15.75
CA ALA A 69 10.02 3.68 -16.95
C ALA A 69 9.26 3.37 -18.25
N THR A 70 8.62 2.20 -18.38
CA THR A 70 7.78 1.89 -19.55
C THR A 70 6.54 2.78 -19.67
N LYS A 71 6.13 3.42 -18.57
CA LYS A 71 5.03 4.41 -18.53
C LYS A 71 5.53 5.85 -18.75
N GLY A 72 6.79 6.04 -19.12
CA GLY A 72 7.39 7.35 -19.39
C GLY A 72 7.73 8.16 -18.14
N ALA A 73 7.81 7.51 -16.98
CA ALA A 73 8.08 8.12 -15.68
C ALA A 73 9.35 7.58 -15.03
N THR A 74 9.85 8.27 -13.99
CA THR A 74 10.94 7.80 -13.13
C THR A 74 10.37 7.52 -11.74
N LEU A 75 10.61 6.33 -11.21
CA LEU A 75 10.29 6.01 -9.83
C LEU A 75 11.43 6.50 -8.93
N GLU A 76 11.10 7.36 -7.98
CA GLU A 76 12.03 7.88 -6.98
C GLU A 76 11.59 7.43 -5.59
N MET A 77 12.48 6.72 -4.89
CA MET A 77 12.29 6.35 -3.50
C MET A 77 12.97 7.39 -2.61
N VAL A 78 12.19 8.13 -1.83
CA VAL A 78 12.69 9.14 -0.91
C VAL A 78 12.83 8.52 0.49
N ASN A 79 14.07 8.17 0.82
CA ASN A 79 14.43 7.41 2.02
C ASN A 79 14.78 8.35 3.18
N ASN A 80 13.80 8.79 3.98
CA ASN A 80 14.05 9.71 5.11
C ASN A 80 14.23 8.94 6.42
N TRP A 81 15.34 8.22 6.54
CA TRP A 81 15.64 7.41 7.73
C TRP A 81 15.63 8.21 9.04
N ASP A 82 16.18 9.42 9.04
CA ASP A 82 16.26 10.27 10.23
C ASP A 82 14.94 10.98 10.55
N ASP A 83 13.95 10.96 9.66
CA ASP A 83 12.64 11.55 9.93
C ASP A 83 11.86 10.68 10.91
N GLU A 84 11.47 11.30 12.02
CA GLU A 84 10.78 10.63 13.13
C GLU A 84 9.27 10.49 12.90
N THR A 85 8.72 11.05 11.82
CA THR A 85 7.29 11.00 11.50
C THR A 85 6.81 9.56 11.33
N VAL A 86 5.70 9.20 11.99
CA VAL A 86 5.00 7.92 11.77
C VAL A 86 4.03 8.07 10.61
N ASN A 87 4.57 8.17 9.39
CA ASN A 87 3.79 8.21 8.16
C ASN A 87 4.62 7.78 6.93
N ALA A 88 3.97 7.70 5.77
CA ALA A 88 4.55 7.57 4.44
C ALA A 88 3.59 8.25 3.45
N TYR A 89 4.02 8.56 2.23
CA TYR A 89 3.08 9.00 1.18
C TYR A 89 3.66 8.84 -0.23
N ALA A 90 2.76 8.72 -1.21
CA ALA A 90 3.08 8.81 -2.62
C ALA A 90 2.66 10.16 -3.22
N ASN A 91 3.45 10.69 -4.14
CA ASN A 91 3.12 11.90 -4.89
C ASN A 91 3.75 11.88 -6.29
N ARG A 92 3.27 12.74 -7.19
CA ARG A 92 3.88 12.92 -8.51
C ARG A 92 4.33 14.36 -8.69
N ASN A 93 5.53 14.54 -9.24
CA ASN A 93 6.06 15.80 -9.74
C ASN A 93 6.41 15.65 -11.22
N GLY A 94 5.46 16.02 -12.09
CA GLY A 94 5.55 15.72 -13.52
C GLY A 94 5.71 14.21 -13.76
N ASN A 95 6.80 13.83 -14.40
CA ASN A 95 7.12 12.42 -14.69
C ASN A 95 7.92 11.74 -13.58
N VAL A 96 8.17 12.40 -12.44
CA VAL A 96 8.80 11.77 -11.28
C VAL A 96 7.70 11.30 -10.33
N TRP A 97 7.66 9.99 -10.08
CA TRP A 97 6.71 9.33 -9.19
C TRP A 97 7.45 9.00 -7.91
N GLN A 98 7.08 9.67 -6.83
CA GLN A 98 7.80 9.65 -5.56
C GLN A 98 7.06 8.78 -4.54
N VAL A 99 7.80 7.91 -3.88
CA VAL A 99 7.38 7.17 -2.69
C VAL A 99 8.24 7.64 -1.52
N ASN A 100 7.62 8.26 -0.54
CA ASN A 100 8.29 8.89 0.60
C ASN A 100 8.12 8.02 1.83
N MET A 101 9.24 7.51 2.35
CA MET A 101 9.26 6.60 3.48
C MET A 101 9.97 7.27 4.65
N PHE A 102 9.33 7.28 5.83
CA PHE A 102 9.87 7.90 7.04
C PHE A 102 10.34 6.84 8.04
N GLY A 103 11.49 7.09 8.66
CA GLY A 103 12.07 6.18 9.63
C GLY A 103 11.20 5.96 10.87
N GLY A 104 10.43 6.98 11.29
CA GLY A 104 9.52 6.88 12.43
C GLY A 104 8.48 5.76 12.26
N LEU A 105 7.87 5.66 11.09
CA LEU A 105 6.96 4.56 10.75
C LEU A 105 7.69 3.21 10.77
N ALA A 106 8.88 3.17 10.17
CA ALA A 106 9.65 1.94 10.04
C ALA A 106 10.12 1.38 11.39
N ARG A 107 10.37 2.24 12.37
CA ARG A 107 10.83 1.87 13.73
C ARG A 107 9.69 1.58 14.70
N HIS A 108 8.44 1.84 14.33
CA HIS A 108 7.31 1.67 15.23
C HIS A 108 7.23 0.22 15.77
N PRO A 109 7.00 -0.01 17.08
CA PRO A 109 7.02 -1.35 17.68
C PRO A 109 6.10 -2.39 17.04
N LEU A 110 5.00 -1.94 16.43
CA LEU A 110 4.04 -2.79 15.72
C LEU A 110 4.37 -3.01 14.24
N THR A 111 5.35 -2.30 13.68
CA THR A 111 5.82 -2.47 12.31
C THR A 111 6.84 -3.62 12.28
N THR A 112 6.63 -4.61 11.45
CA THR A 112 7.63 -5.67 11.18
C THR A 112 8.41 -5.35 9.90
N ASP A 113 9.50 -6.06 9.59
CA ASP A 113 10.23 -5.89 8.33
C ASP A 113 9.28 -6.10 7.12
N ASP A 114 8.44 -7.15 7.14
CA ASP A 114 7.44 -7.39 6.09
C ASP A 114 6.27 -6.40 6.15
N GLY A 115 5.89 -5.92 7.34
CA GLY A 115 4.92 -4.85 7.48
C GLY A 115 5.41 -3.56 6.81
N PHE A 116 6.66 -3.18 7.06
CA PHE A 116 7.28 -2.03 6.41
C PHE A 116 7.33 -2.20 4.89
N LEU A 117 7.71 -3.38 4.39
CA LEU A 117 7.64 -3.69 2.96
C LEU A 117 6.23 -3.49 2.39
N LEU A 118 5.19 -3.91 3.12
CA LEU A 118 3.81 -3.73 2.70
C LEU A 118 3.41 -2.24 2.63
N VAL A 119 3.95 -1.37 3.48
CA VAL A 119 3.75 0.09 3.35
C VAL A 119 4.42 0.63 2.08
N VAL A 120 5.67 0.25 1.80
CA VAL A 120 6.34 0.66 0.53
C VAL A 120 5.53 0.18 -0.69
N CYS A 121 5.00 -1.04 -0.61
CA CYS A 121 4.14 -1.61 -1.63
C CYS A 121 2.79 -0.90 -1.76
N HIS A 122 2.21 -0.41 -0.67
CA HIS A 122 1.00 0.41 -0.68
C HIS A 122 1.27 1.74 -1.41
N GLU A 123 2.33 2.47 -1.04
CA GLU A 123 2.66 3.75 -1.68
C GLU A 123 2.95 3.58 -3.18
N THR A 124 3.68 2.51 -3.53
CA THR A 124 3.88 2.13 -4.93
C THR A 124 2.55 1.78 -5.62
N GLY A 125 1.62 1.20 -4.85
CA GLY A 125 0.26 0.87 -5.27
C GLY A 125 -0.58 2.09 -5.62
N HIS A 126 -0.39 3.26 -5.01
CA HIS A 126 -1.06 4.46 -5.51
C HIS A 126 -0.71 4.74 -6.97
N HIS A 127 0.54 4.53 -7.38
CA HIS A 127 0.96 4.78 -8.76
C HIS A 127 0.52 3.71 -9.77
N LEU A 128 0.42 2.44 -9.34
CA LEU A 128 0.34 1.28 -10.22
C LEU A 128 -0.83 0.33 -9.91
N GLY A 129 -1.60 0.62 -8.87
CA GLY A 129 -2.67 -0.23 -8.33
C GLY A 129 -3.94 -0.26 -9.19
N GLY A 130 -4.02 0.60 -10.20
CA GLY A 130 -5.16 0.66 -11.11
C GLY A 130 -6.46 1.07 -10.43
N ALA A 131 -7.59 0.68 -11.00
CA ALA A 131 -8.92 1.03 -10.50
C ALA A 131 -9.36 0.15 -9.31
N PRO A 132 -10.15 0.70 -8.35
CA PRO A 132 -10.66 2.07 -8.30
C PRO A 132 -9.58 3.10 -7.90
N LYS A 133 -9.74 4.29 -8.47
CA LYS A 133 -8.89 5.46 -8.22
C LYS A 133 -9.67 6.53 -7.48
N TYR A 134 -8.96 7.46 -6.86
CA TYR A 134 -9.60 8.68 -6.38
C TYR A 134 -10.29 9.42 -7.52
N GLY A 135 -11.30 10.22 -7.19
CA GLY A 135 -11.86 11.22 -8.09
C GLY A 135 -11.20 12.59 -7.92
N GLY A 136 -11.48 13.52 -8.84
CA GLY A 136 -10.99 14.89 -8.75
C GLY A 136 -9.52 15.03 -9.13
N GLY A 137 -8.80 15.95 -8.47
CA GLY A 137 -7.40 16.29 -8.81
C GLY A 137 -6.35 15.22 -8.48
N THR A 138 -6.75 14.05 -7.97
CA THR A 138 -5.90 12.90 -7.61
C THR A 138 -6.24 11.63 -8.40
N ASP A 139 -6.93 11.76 -9.54
CA ASP A 139 -7.39 10.66 -10.42
C ASP A 139 -6.29 9.76 -11.00
N TRP A 140 -5.04 10.17 -10.88
CA TRP A 140 -3.90 9.34 -11.23
C TRP A 140 -3.71 8.17 -10.24
N ALA A 141 -4.12 8.33 -8.98
CA ALA A 141 -3.80 7.43 -7.88
C ALA A 141 -4.89 6.38 -7.62
N ALA A 142 -4.50 5.12 -7.44
CA ALA A 142 -5.36 4.12 -6.85
C ALA A 142 -5.80 4.57 -5.45
N ASN A 143 -7.06 4.34 -5.07
CA ASN A 143 -7.54 4.76 -3.75
C ASN A 143 -6.93 3.92 -2.61
N GLU A 144 -7.08 4.36 -1.36
CA GLU A 144 -6.51 3.68 -0.17
C GLU A 144 -6.72 2.17 -0.16
N GLY A 145 -7.96 1.72 -0.34
CA GLY A 145 -8.30 0.30 -0.32
C GLY A 145 -7.71 -0.46 -1.50
N GLN A 146 -7.62 0.17 -2.67
CA GLN A 146 -7.01 -0.44 -3.85
C GLN A 146 -5.48 -0.50 -3.75
N ALA A 147 -4.84 0.52 -3.15
CA ALA A 147 -3.41 0.51 -2.85
C ALA A 147 -3.06 -0.60 -1.85
N ASP A 148 -3.87 -0.77 -0.79
CA ASP A 148 -3.76 -1.91 0.14
C ASP A 148 -3.87 -3.27 -0.56
N TYR A 149 -4.89 -3.39 -1.40
CA TYR A 149 -5.17 -4.62 -2.13
C TYR A 149 -4.05 -4.95 -3.12
N PHE A 150 -3.60 -3.98 -3.92
CA PHE A 150 -2.46 -4.14 -4.82
C PHE A 150 -1.17 -4.48 -4.06
N GLY A 151 -0.93 -3.83 -2.93
CA GLY A 151 0.26 -4.04 -2.12
C GLY A 151 0.43 -5.51 -1.75
N SER A 152 -0.64 -6.14 -1.27
CA SER A 152 -0.67 -7.56 -0.89
C SER A 152 -0.82 -8.53 -2.07
N LEU A 153 -1.62 -8.19 -3.08
CA LEU A 153 -1.90 -9.04 -4.24
C LEU A 153 -0.74 -9.12 -5.23
N LYS A 154 -0.09 -7.99 -5.54
CA LYS A 154 0.90 -7.89 -6.61
C LYS A 154 2.29 -7.63 -6.06
N CYS A 155 2.45 -6.54 -5.32
CA CYS A 155 3.77 -6.06 -4.93
C CYS A 155 4.47 -7.03 -3.98
N MET A 156 3.86 -7.37 -2.85
CA MET A 156 4.46 -8.31 -1.91
C MET A 156 4.79 -9.65 -2.56
N LYS A 157 3.90 -10.19 -3.39
CA LYS A 157 4.17 -11.45 -4.11
C LYS A 157 5.38 -11.33 -5.03
N ARG A 158 5.46 -10.27 -5.83
CA ARG A 158 6.60 -10.01 -6.72
C ARG A 158 7.91 -9.90 -5.95
N ILE A 159 7.90 -9.19 -4.82
CA ILE A 159 9.13 -8.96 -4.04
C ILE A 159 9.58 -10.20 -3.30
N LEU A 160 8.64 -10.98 -2.77
CA LEU A 160 8.92 -12.10 -1.87
C LEU A 160 8.96 -13.47 -2.59
N GLU A 161 8.56 -13.57 -3.85
CA GLU A 161 8.51 -14.84 -4.61
C GLU A 161 9.82 -15.63 -4.53
N LYS A 162 10.97 -14.93 -4.62
CA LYS A 162 12.30 -15.55 -4.66
C LYS A 162 12.90 -15.82 -3.28
N ASP A 163 12.22 -15.42 -2.21
CA ASP A 163 12.68 -15.70 -0.85
C ASP A 163 12.41 -17.16 -0.49
N ASP A 164 13.20 -17.70 0.45
CA ASP A 164 12.87 -18.96 1.12
C ASP A 164 11.74 -18.71 2.14
N ASN A 165 10.53 -18.55 1.63
CA ASN A 165 9.35 -18.23 2.44
C ASN A 165 9.05 -19.33 3.46
N VAL A 166 9.34 -20.60 3.16
CA VAL A 166 9.11 -21.72 4.09
C VAL A 166 10.00 -21.57 5.33
N SER A 167 11.31 -21.36 5.13
CA SER A 167 12.23 -21.18 6.26
C SER A 167 11.98 -19.90 7.04
N ILE A 168 11.51 -18.83 6.39
CA ILE A 168 11.15 -17.58 7.06
C ILE A 168 9.91 -17.78 7.93
N VAL A 169 8.85 -18.33 7.35
CA VAL A 169 7.57 -18.53 8.03
C VAL A 169 7.67 -19.54 9.17
N ALA A 170 8.54 -20.55 9.06
CA ALA A 170 8.81 -21.50 10.15
C ALA A 170 9.32 -20.82 11.44
N LYS A 171 9.83 -19.60 11.35
CA LYS A 171 10.31 -18.78 12.49
C LYS A 171 9.27 -17.77 12.97
N MET A 172 8.12 -17.67 12.30
CA MET A 172 7.05 -16.73 12.62
C MET A 172 5.96 -17.40 13.45
N THR A 173 5.32 -16.63 14.33
CA THR A 173 4.04 -17.02 14.94
C THR A 173 2.91 -16.65 13.98
N VAL A 174 2.50 -17.61 13.15
CA VAL A 174 1.40 -17.40 12.18
C VAL A 174 0.05 -17.67 12.84
N ASP A 175 -0.93 -16.82 12.52
CA ASP A 175 -2.30 -17.00 12.97
C ASP A 175 -2.96 -18.22 12.31
N ALA A 176 -3.60 -19.08 13.09
CA ALA A 176 -4.22 -20.31 12.61
C ALA A 176 -5.30 -20.07 11.55
N ALA A 177 -6.04 -18.96 11.63
CA ALA A 177 -7.05 -18.62 10.63
C ALA A 177 -6.41 -18.24 9.29
N ALA A 178 -5.29 -17.51 9.33
CA ALA A 178 -4.50 -17.22 8.13
C ALA A 178 -3.92 -18.49 7.51
N THR A 179 -3.32 -19.38 8.32
CA THR A 179 -2.80 -20.67 7.86
C THR A 179 -3.88 -21.48 7.15
N LYS A 180 -5.05 -21.63 7.78
CA LYS A 180 -6.18 -22.39 7.21
C LYS A 180 -6.64 -21.81 5.88
N ALA A 181 -6.81 -20.49 5.79
CA ALA A 181 -7.24 -19.85 4.54
C ALA A 181 -6.20 -20.00 3.42
N CYS A 182 -4.91 -19.81 3.72
CA CYS A 182 -3.84 -19.97 2.74
C CYS A 182 -3.77 -21.41 2.20
N GLN A 183 -3.93 -22.43 3.06
CA GLN A 183 -3.96 -23.85 2.65
C GLN A 183 -5.21 -24.23 1.84
N LEU A 184 -6.31 -23.49 2.00
CA LEU A 184 -7.51 -23.69 1.19
C LEU A 184 -7.26 -23.26 -0.26
N VAL A 185 -6.58 -22.13 -0.47
CA VAL A 185 -6.28 -21.57 -1.79
C VAL A 185 -5.09 -22.26 -2.43
N TYR A 186 -3.94 -22.27 -1.75
CA TYR A 186 -2.67 -22.73 -2.30
C TYR A 186 -2.37 -24.17 -1.90
N LYS A 187 -1.70 -24.91 -2.79
CA LYS A 187 -1.33 -26.31 -2.57
C LYS A 187 0.18 -26.53 -2.46
N ASN A 188 0.97 -25.66 -3.10
CA ASN A 188 2.41 -25.67 -2.96
C ASN A 188 2.80 -25.07 -1.59
N GLU A 189 3.75 -25.70 -0.90
CA GLU A 189 4.20 -25.26 0.42
C GLU A 189 4.80 -23.84 0.40
N GLY A 190 5.56 -23.51 -0.64
CA GLY A 190 6.13 -22.18 -0.84
C GLY A 190 5.06 -21.11 -1.07
N GLU A 191 4.00 -21.41 -1.84
CA GLU A 191 2.87 -20.49 -2.03
C GLU A 191 2.03 -20.32 -0.75
N VAL A 192 1.83 -21.40 0.01
CA VAL A 192 1.17 -21.33 1.32
C VAL A 192 1.97 -20.45 2.27
N ALA A 193 3.30 -20.63 2.33
CA ALA A 193 4.19 -19.82 3.16
C ALA A 193 4.19 -18.35 2.70
N LEU A 194 4.25 -18.08 1.40
CA LEU A 194 4.15 -16.73 0.86
C LEU A 194 2.83 -16.05 1.27
N CYS A 195 1.70 -16.75 1.13
CA CYS A 195 0.40 -16.24 1.59
C CYS A 195 0.38 -15.94 3.09
N GLN A 196 0.91 -16.84 3.92
CA GLN A 196 1.00 -16.66 5.37
C GLN A 196 1.84 -15.43 5.74
N ARG A 197 2.99 -15.26 5.08
CA ARG A 197 3.90 -14.12 5.28
C ARG A 197 3.22 -12.79 4.96
N ILE A 198 2.54 -12.70 3.80
CA ILE A 198 1.81 -11.50 3.38
C ILE A 198 0.64 -11.22 4.34
N ALA A 199 -0.10 -12.25 4.76
CA ALA A 199 -1.19 -12.09 5.73
C ALA A 199 -0.67 -11.51 7.05
N MET A 200 0.45 -12.02 7.57
CA MET A 200 1.04 -11.52 8.82
C MET A 200 1.62 -10.10 8.69
N ALA A 201 2.13 -9.71 7.52
CA ALA A 201 2.46 -8.31 7.22
C ALA A 201 1.22 -7.41 7.30
N GLY A 202 0.10 -7.86 6.73
CA GLY A 202 -1.20 -7.18 6.84
C GLY A 202 -1.68 -7.05 8.29
N LYS A 203 -1.45 -8.08 9.14
CA LYS A 203 -1.78 -8.04 10.57
C LYS A 203 -0.95 -7.00 11.33
N SER A 204 0.35 -6.92 11.05
CA SER A 204 1.24 -5.90 11.60
C SER A 204 0.72 -4.48 11.30
N LEU A 205 0.34 -4.21 10.05
CA LEU A 205 -0.23 -2.91 9.65
C LEU A 205 -1.61 -2.65 10.25
N GLY A 206 -2.50 -3.64 10.23
CA GLY A 206 -3.82 -3.51 10.84
C GLY A 206 -3.73 -3.17 12.33
N GLN A 207 -2.79 -3.77 13.07
CA GLN A 207 -2.53 -3.46 14.47
C GLN A 207 -1.95 -2.05 14.66
N LEU A 208 -1.00 -1.66 13.82
CA LEU A 208 -0.43 -0.30 13.82
C LEU A 208 -1.51 0.76 13.59
N LEU A 209 -2.31 0.62 12.54
CA LEU A 209 -3.40 1.53 12.21
C LEU A 209 -4.47 1.56 13.31
N GLY A 210 -4.81 0.39 13.84
CA GLY A 210 -5.69 0.24 14.98
C GLY A 210 -5.19 0.94 16.24
N SER A 211 -3.86 1.00 16.43
CA SER A 211 -3.26 1.69 17.56
C SER A 211 -3.45 3.20 17.54
N LEU A 212 -3.60 3.79 16.34
CA LEU A 212 -3.92 5.21 16.18
C LEU A 212 -5.42 5.50 16.24
N GLY A 213 -6.23 4.56 15.73
CA GLY A 213 -7.70 4.71 15.68
C GLY A 213 -8.44 4.28 16.95
N GLY A 214 -7.74 3.72 17.94
CA GLY A 214 -8.32 3.29 19.22
C GLY A 214 -8.82 1.83 19.27
N ASP A 215 -8.57 1.03 18.24
CA ASP A 215 -8.91 -0.41 18.20
C ASP A 215 -7.77 -1.24 17.60
N LYS A 216 -6.92 -1.79 18.47
CA LYS A 216 -5.80 -2.68 18.08
C LYS A 216 -6.24 -4.12 17.79
N ALA A 217 -7.49 -4.48 18.07
CA ALA A 217 -7.94 -5.87 18.13
C ALA A 217 -8.33 -6.44 16.75
N VAL A 218 -7.54 -6.13 15.71
CA VAL A 218 -7.77 -6.69 14.38
C VAL A 218 -7.50 -8.21 14.38
N ASN A 219 -8.37 -8.97 13.71
CA ASN A 219 -8.28 -10.42 13.70
C ASN A 219 -8.85 -11.01 12.41
N PHE A 220 -8.15 -12.01 11.85
CA PHE A 220 -8.59 -12.70 10.63
C PHE A 220 -9.92 -13.46 10.78
N SER A 221 -10.28 -13.84 12.01
CA SER A 221 -11.51 -14.58 12.32
C SER A 221 -12.72 -13.67 12.52
N THR A 222 -12.52 -12.34 12.58
CA THR A 222 -13.60 -11.36 12.80
C THR A 222 -13.57 -10.27 11.72
N PRO A 223 -13.82 -10.63 10.44
CA PRO A 223 -13.81 -9.65 9.37
C PRO A 223 -14.90 -8.59 9.57
N ASP A 224 -14.64 -7.38 9.08
CA ASP A 224 -15.57 -6.27 9.06
C ASP A 224 -16.78 -6.63 8.16
N LYS A 225 -17.96 -6.63 8.78
CA LYS A 225 -19.23 -7.00 8.13
C LYS A 225 -19.91 -5.81 7.43
N LYS A 226 -19.32 -4.61 7.49
CA LYS A 226 -19.85 -3.43 6.81
C LYS A 226 -19.95 -3.69 5.31
N ILE A 227 -21.03 -3.21 4.72
CA ILE A 227 -21.24 -3.19 3.27
C ILE A 227 -21.48 -1.74 2.88
N VAL A 228 -20.57 -1.17 2.10
CA VAL A 228 -20.66 0.23 1.68
C VAL A 228 -21.69 0.44 0.57
N LYS A 229 -22.34 1.61 0.58
CA LYS A 229 -23.30 2.02 -0.49
C LYS A 229 -22.60 2.64 -1.71
N SER A 230 -21.35 3.03 -1.55
CA SER A 230 -20.42 3.56 -2.56
C SER A 230 -19.00 3.19 -2.12
N THR A 231 -18.08 3.03 -3.07
CA THR A 231 -16.66 2.81 -2.74
C THR A 231 -16.17 3.95 -1.84
N ASN A 232 -15.49 3.58 -0.75
CA ASN A 232 -14.85 4.53 0.15
C ASN A 232 -13.44 4.80 -0.36
N ASP A 233 -13.18 6.04 -0.77
CA ASP A 233 -11.85 6.45 -1.24
C ASP A 233 -10.91 6.84 -0.09
N ALA A 234 -11.44 7.15 1.10
CA ALA A 234 -10.64 7.50 2.28
C ALA A 234 -10.15 6.26 3.04
N HIS A 235 -9.27 6.47 4.04
CA HIS A 235 -8.74 5.39 4.89
C HIS A 235 -9.86 4.54 5.52
N PRO A 236 -9.93 3.24 5.21
CA PRO A 236 -10.84 2.33 5.89
C PRO A 236 -10.44 2.11 7.35
N ALA A 237 -11.37 1.59 8.16
CA ALA A 237 -11.06 1.17 9.52
C ALA A 237 -9.98 0.07 9.54
N ALA A 238 -9.23 -0.03 10.64
CA ALA A 238 -8.09 -0.94 10.76
C ALA A 238 -8.42 -2.40 10.43
N GLN A 239 -9.56 -2.92 10.91
CA GLN A 239 -10.03 -4.28 10.57
C GLN A 239 -10.30 -4.41 9.07
N CYS A 240 -10.95 -3.44 8.44
CA CYS A 240 -11.23 -3.45 7.01
C CYS A 240 -9.94 -3.40 6.17
N ARG A 241 -8.90 -2.69 6.63
CA ARG A 241 -7.56 -2.72 6.00
C ARG A 241 -6.91 -4.10 6.14
N LEU A 242 -6.96 -4.74 7.33
CA LEU A 242 -6.52 -6.13 7.51
C LEU A 242 -7.25 -7.08 6.53
N ASP A 243 -8.58 -6.99 6.46
CA ASP A 243 -9.38 -7.82 5.56
C ASP A 243 -8.98 -7.63 4.10
N THR A 244 -8.54 -6.42 3.73
CA THR A 244 -8.11 -6.07 2.37
C THR A 244 -6.75 -6.68 2.05
N TYR A 245 -5.76 -6.53 2.92
CA TYR A 245 -4.46 -7.19 2.77
C TYR A 245 -4.60 -8.71 2.71
N PHE A 246 -5.43 -9.27 3.59
CA PHE A 246 -5.64 -10.70 3.65
C PHE A 246 -6.35 -11.21 2.40
N SER A 247 -7.37 -10.49 1.91
CA SER A 247 -8.02 -10.82 0.64
C SER A 247 -7.02 -10.78 -0.52
N GLY A 248 -6.15 -9.77 -0.62
CA GLY A 248 -5.13 -9.74 -1.66
C GLY A 248 -4.15 -10.92 -1.59
N SER A 249 -3.76 -11.34 -0.38
CA SER A 249 -2.91 -12.52 -0.19
C SER A 249 -3.57 -13.84 -0.65
N LEU A 250 -4.91 -13.93 -0.59
CA LEU A 250 -5.70 -15.12 -0.94
C LEU A 250 -6.13 -15.16 -2.41
N CYS A 251 -5.91 -14.10 -3.18
CA CYS A 251 -6.26 -14.06 -4.59
C CYS A 251 -5.16 -14.73 -5.43
N ASP A 252 -5.48 -15.77 -6.21
CA ASP A 252 -4.48 -16.58 -6.94
C ASP A 252 -3.97 -15.95 -8.26
N LYS A 253 -4.43 -14.75 -8.62
CA LYS A 253 -3.94 -14.03 -9.80
C LYS A 253 -2.44 -13.77 -9.70
N ALA A 254 -1.71 -14.10 -10.77
CA ALA A 254 -0.27 -13.93 -10.83
C ALA A 254 0.12 -12.47 -10.62
N PHE A 255 1.27 -12.21 -9.97
CA PHE A 255 1.75 -10.83 -9.79
C PHE A 255 2.19 -10.18 -11.12
N SER A 256 2.42 -10.98 -12.16
CA SER A 256 2.75 -10.54 -13.52
C SER A 256 1.54 -10.17 -14.36
N GLU A 257 0.33 -10.51 -13.92
CA GLU A 257 -0.90 -10.06 -14.57
C GLU A 257 -1.22 -8.64 -14.10
N ASP A 258 -1.12 -7.68 -15.01
CA ASP A 258 -1.35 -6.27 -14.69
C ASP A 258 -2.82 -5.99 -14.33
N VAL A 259 -3.00 -5.06 -13.40
CA VAL A 259 -4.29 -4.44 -13.11
C VAL A 259 -4.60 -3.36 -14.14
N SER A 260 -5.88 -3.05 -14.34
CA SER A 260 -6.28 -2.01 -15.30
C SER A 260 -6.40 -0.64 -14.65
N GLU A 261 -5.93 0.39 -15.37
CA GLU A 261 -6.05 1.79 -14.97
C GLU A 261 -7.50 2.31 -14.98
N THR A 262 -8.39 1.65 -15.74
CA THR A 262 -9.76 2.13 -16.00
C THR A 262 -10.85 1.12 -15.67
N SER A 263 -10.49 -0.15 -15.48
CA SER A 263 -11.43 -1.21 -15.14
C SER A 263 -11.02 -1.89 -13.83
N PRO A 264 -11.94 -2.09 -12.88
CA PRO A 264 -11.63 -2.76 -11.64
C PRO A 264 -11.55 -4.29 -11.79
N ILE A 265 -11.60 -4.88 -13.00
CA ILE A 265 -11.73 -6.33 -13.22
C ILE A 265 -10.39 -7.04 -13.54
N PRO A 266 -9.54 -6.56 -14.48
CA PRO A 266 -8.35 -7.30 -14.89
C PRO A 266 -7.33 -7.47 -13.76
N GLY A 267 -6.65 -8.63 -13.72
CA GLY A 267 -5.58 -8.88 -12.76
C GLY A 267 -6.04 -9.07 -11.30
N VAL A 268 -7.33 -9.07 -11.01
CA VAL A 268 -7.87 -9.20 -9.64
C VAL A 268 -8.86 -10.36 -9.52
N CYS A 269 -9.17 -10.76 -8.29
CA CYS A 269 -10.20 -11.76 -8.02
C CYS A 269 -11.57 -11.10 -7.85
N ILE A 270 -12.56 -11.58 -8.57
CA ILE A 270 -13.94 -11.06 -8.55
C ILE A 270 -14.95 -12.20 -8.38
N LYS A 271 -16.12 -11.89 -7.82
CA LYS A 271 -17.11 -12.91 -7.47
C LYS A 271 -17.71 -13.58 -8.70
N ARG A 272 -17.93 -12.82 -9.77
CA ARG A 272 -18.44 -13.31 -11.06
C ARG A 272 -17.61 -14.46 -11.63
N ASP A 273 -16.29 -14.42 -11.40
CA ASP A 273 -15.36 -15.45 -11.89
C ASP A 273 -15.29 -16.66 -10.93
N GLY A 274 -16.17 -16.72 -9.92
CA GLY A 274 -16.31 -17.84 -8.99
C GLY A 274 -15.49 -17.72 -7.70
N TYR A 275 -14.74 -16.63 -7.52
CA TYR A 275 -13.92 -16.43 -6.33
C TYR A 275 -14.77 -16.21 -5.07
N LYS A 276 -14.59 -17.10 -4.09
CA LYS A 276 -15.21 -17.01 -2.76
C LYS A 276 -14.34 -16.30 -1.73
N VAL A 277 -13.03 -16.32 -1.96
CA VAL A 277 -11.98 -15.61 -1.21
C VAL A 277 -11.08 -14.94 -2.22
N GLY A 278 -10.43 -13.84 -1.83
CA GLY A 278 -9.63 -13.05 -2.77
C GLY A 278 -10.26 -11.72 -3.19
N PRO A 279 -11.58 -11.60 -3.43
CA PRO A 279 -12.17 -10.33 -3.83
C PRO A 279 -12.01 -9.23 -2.78
N ARG A 280 -11.96 -7.99 -3.26
CA ARG A 280 -11.91 -6.80 -2.40
C ARG A 280 -13.06 -6.79 -1.38
N PRO A 281 -12.78 -6.52 -0.10
CA PRO A 281 -13.79 -6.48 0.95
C PRO A 281 -14.87 -5.42 0.74
N LEU A 282 -16.12 -5.76 1.10
CA LEU A 282 -17.27 -4.87 0.99
C LEU A 282 -17.29 -3.74 2.03
N CYS A 283 -16.40 -3.80 3.03
CA CYS A 283 -16.27 -2.78 4.07
C CYS A 283 -15.72 -1.45 3.55
N TRP A 284 -15.10 -1.46 2.36
CA TRP A 284 -14.68 -0.24 1.63
C TRP A 284 -15.05 -0.27 0.14
N TYR A 285 -15.15 -1.45 -0.49
CA TYR A 285 -15.35 -1.56 -1.93
C TYR A 285 -16.81 -1.85 -2.30
N LYS A 286 -17.35 -1.09 -3.28
CA LYS A 286 -18.63 -1.42 -3.90
C LYS A 286 -18.39 -2.02 -5.30
N PRO A 287 -18.58 -3.34 -5.49
CA PRO A 287 -18.45 -3.94 -6.81
C PRO A 287 -19.53 -3.43 -7.77
N GLY A 288 -19.15 -3.26 -9.04
CA GLY A 288 -20.10 -3.05 -10.13
C GLY A 288 -20.88 -4.33 -10.46
N ALA A 289 -21.93 -4.21 -11.28
CA ALA A 289 -22.76 -5.35 -11.68
C ALA A 289 -22.00 -6.45 -12.45
N GLY A 290 -20.81 -6.14 -12.97
CA GLY A 290 -19.95 -7.05 -13.70
C GLY A 290 -18.84 -7.70 -12.88
N GLU A 291 -18.82 -7.55 -11.56
CA GLU A 291 -17.79 -8.10 -10.64
C GLU A 291 -18.38 -9.12 -9.67
#